data_AF-N1ZGX2-F1
#
_entry.id   AF-N1ZGX2-F1
#
_cell.length_a   1.000
_cell.length_b   1.000
_cell.length_c   1.000
_cell.angle_alpha   90.00
_cell.angle_beta   90.00
_cell.angle_gamma   90.00
#
_symmetry.space_group_name_H-M   'P 1'
#
loop_
_entity.id
_entity.type
_entity.pdbx_description
1 polymer ?
#
loop_
_entity_poly.entity_id
_entity_poly.type
_entity_poly.pdbx_seq_one_letter_code
_entity_poly.pdbx_strand_id
1 'polypeptide(L)'
;MVLEQQTLVHVIDVRHSNGSYKEGIRTEAVGLGSHAEGGLSIANANALRIKIAYTSTNEIRFDSTYSKHIDNFNKLSVNMPIYVLNRINRDIDKYTIKSINTENNSIIVNETVLSSYAGSCLYHIFFYTSTDNSIADCIHVEGDRTFAGNWCAHSEGSYTAADGSCAHAEGWQTTSTGNASHSEGSSSKSSGHASHAEGGSIASGDYSHAEGGSTASGECSHAEGDRTQAIGNSSHSGGYYTIAKAMYQTAIGKWNKESTVETDKFIIGNGTSNTARSNCFRVTNTNGVYSNSTFKSSGADYAEMFEWLDGNKDKKERTGLFVTLEGEKIRIATPEDDYILGIVSACPSVCGDVYDDTWANMHLTDIYGQPILEEVEIPERTEEFMTRNEEGEEVKEVIVIEQAHTEIRQKLNTEYDNTKEYIPRSERPEWDAVGILGKLVAIDDGSCEENGWCKVGEGGIATISEQKTRFRVMKRLDQNHIKLLIL
;
A
#
# COMPACT_ATOMS: atom_id res chain seq x y z
N MET A 1 -4.52 13.26 -70.04
CA MET A 1 -5.25 12.00 -69.88
C MET A 1 -5.33 11.76 -68.39
N VAL A 2 -6.53 11.89 -67.85
CA VAL A 2 -6.84 11.99 -66.42
C VAL A 2 -6.46 10.68 -65.74
N LEU A 3 -5.57 10.73 -64.76
CA LEU A 3 -5.34 9.61 -63.84
C LEU A 3 -6.48 9.65 -62.83
N GLU A 4 -7.42 8.73 -63.01
CA GLU A 4 -8.54 8.49 -62.09
C GLU A 4 -8.01 8.19 -60.68
N GLN A 5 -8.53 8.93 -59.71
CA GLN A 5 -8.46 8.57 -58.29
C GLN A 5 -9.19 7.24 -58.10
N GLN A 6 -8.46 6.15 -57.95
CA GLN A 6 -9.02 4.93 -57.37
C GLN A 6 -9.31 5.21 -55.90
N THR A 7 -10.59 5.47 -55.61
CA THR A 7 -11.15 5.47 -54.28
C THR A 7 -11.04 4.04 -53.76
N LEU A 8 -10.10 3.79 -52.85
CA LEU A 8 -10.03 2.56 -52.08
C LEU A 8 -11.15 2.62 -51.03
N VAL A 9 -12.40 2.41 -51.47
CA VAL A 9 -13.49 2.06 -50.57
C VAL A 9 -13.26 0.59 -50.23
N HIS A 10 -12.51 0.34 -49.15
CA HIS A 10 -12.53 -0.97 -48.54
C HIS A 10 -13.99 -1.24 -48.17
N VAL A 11 -14.53 -2.26 -48.82
CA VAL A 11 -15.82 -2.86 -48.56
C VAL A 11 -15.87 -3.22 -47.07
N ILE A 12 -16.47 -2.35 -46.27
CA ILE A 12 -17.12 -2.75 -45.02
C ILE A 12 -18.28 -3.60 -45.52
N ASP A 13 -18.09 -4.92 -45.51
CA ASP A 13 -19.18 -5.83 -45.80
C ASP A 13 -20.17 -5.74 -44.64
N VAL A 14 -21.42 -5.53 -45.02
CA VAL A 14 -22.53 -5.09 -44.20
C VAL A 14 -23.45 -6.29 -44.04
N ARG A 15 -23.72 -6.65 -42.76
CA ARG A 15 -24.82 -7.49 -42.22
C ARG A 15 -24.43 -8.92 -41.79
N HIS A 16 -23.94 -9.03 -40.55
CA HIS A 16 -24.72 -9.80 -39.59
C HIS A 16 -25.61 -8.82 -38.82
N SER A 17 -26.91 -8.97 -39.03
CA SER A 17 -27.97 -8.17 -38.41
C SER A 17 -27.93 -8.27 -36.89
N ASN A 18 -27.89 -7.12 -36.22
CA ASN A 18 -28.22 -6.93 -34.80
C ASN A 18 -27.34 -7.68 -33.78
N GLY A 19 -26.13 -7.15 -33.58
CA GLY A 19 -25.65 -6.83 -32.24
C GLY A 19 -24.74 -7.82 -31.54
N SER A 20 -25.09 -9.10 -31.41
CA SER A 20 -24.27 -10.06 -30.66
C SER A 20 -23.82 -11.26 -31.50
N TYR A 21 -22.72 -11.89 -31.08
CA TYR A 21 -22.15 -13.07 -31.73
C TYR A 21 -21.91 -14.20 -30.72
N LYS A 22 -22.12 -15.44 -31.15
CA LYS A 22 -21.87 -16.60 -30.29
C LYS A 22 -21.33 -17.79 -31.06
N GLU A 23 -20.36 -18.44 -30.45
CA GLU A 23 -19.73 -19.68 -30.93
C GLU A 23 -19.70 -20.73 -29.81
N GLY A 24 -19.53 -22.01 -30.18
CA GLY A 24 -19.38 -23.08 -29.20
C GLY A 24 -20.69 -23.70 -28.68
N ILE A 25 -20.62 -24.35 -27.52
CA ILE A 25 -21.69 -25.21 -26.98
C ILE A 25 -22.35 -24.53 -25.78
N ARG A 26 -23.66 -24.25 -25.90
CA ARG A 26 -24.47 -23.70 -24.78
C ARG A 26 -23.94 -22.35 -24.30
N THR A 27 -23.55 -21.52 -25.26
CA THR A 27 -23.12 -20.13 -25.06
C THR A 27 -24.27 -19.17 -25.32
N GLU A 28 -24.25 -18.03 -24.65
CA GLU A 28 -25.22 -16.96 -24.88
C GLU A 28 -24.56 -15.59 -24.92
N ALA A 29 -24.95 -14.78 -25.90
CA ALA A 29 -24.47 -13.42 -26.07
C ALA A 29 -25.64 -12.49 -26.35
N VAL A 30 -25.84 -11.50 -25.49
CA VAL A 30 -26.94 -10.54 -25.53
C VAL A 30 -26.36 -9.13 -25.45
N GLY A 31 -26.96 -8.19 -26.17
CA GLY A 31 -26.46 -6.81 -26.26
C GLY A 31 -25.69 -6.53 -27.55
N LEU A 32 -25.67 -5.26 -27.97
CA LEU A 32 -24.89 -4.85 -29.13
C LEU A 32 -23.38 -4.88 -28.80
N GLY A 33 -22.57 -5.45 -29.68
CA GLY A 33 -21.14 -5.68 -29.52
C GLY A 33 -20.75 -6.92 -28.71
N SER A 34 -21.71 -7.66 -28.15
CA SER A 34 -21.39 -8.78 -27.23
C SER A 34 -20.95 -10.05 -27.96
N HIS A 35 -19.96 -10.77 -27.43
CA HIS A 35 -19.46 -12.04 -27.95
C HIS A 35 -19.36 -13.10 -26.84
N ALA A 36 -19.83 -14.31 -27.12
CA ALA A 36 -19.60 -15.48 -26.26
C ALA A 36 -19.09 -16.68 -27.04
N GLU A 37 -17.97 -17.25 -26.61
CA GLU A 37 -17.40 -18.48 -27.19
C GLU A 37 -17.06 -19.55 -26.14
N GLY A 38 -16.79 -20.76 -26.62
CA GLY A 38 -16.45 -21.91 -25.78
C GLY A 38 -17.67 -22.71 -25.29
N GLY A 39 -17.82 -22.89 -23.98
CA GLY A 39 -18.78 -23.83 -23.40
C GLY A 39 -19.44 -23.31 -22.13
N LEU A 40 -20.78 -23.27 -22.07
CA LEU A 40 -21.50 -22.78 -20.89
C LEU A 40 -21.16 -21.34 -20.49
N SER A 41 -20.81 -20.51 -21.47
CA SER A 41 -20.34 -19.14 -21.28
C SER A 41 -21.43 -18.12 -21.60
N ILE A 42 -21.56 -17.07 -20.79
CA ILE A 42 -22.60 -16.04 -20.97
C ILE A 42 -22.01 -14.63 -20.97
N ALA A 43 -22.27 -13.92 -22.05
CA ALA A 43 -22.15 -12.47 -22.16
C ALA A 43 -23.55 -11.84 -22.10
N ASN A 44 -24.02 -11.44 -20.91
CA ASN A 44 -25.36 -10.87 -20.75
C ASN A 44 -25.49 -9.98 -19.49
N ALA A 45 -25.89 -8.71 -19.70
CA ALA A 45 -26.12 -7.76 -18.61
C ALA A 45 -27.37 -8.04 -17.74
N ASN A 46 -28.37 -8.74 -18.30
CA ASN A 46 -29.60 -9.13 -17.61
C ASN A 46 -29.44 -10.48 -16.93
N ALA A 47 -28.59 -10.52 -15.91
CA ALA A 47 -28.35 -11.70 -15.08
C ALA A 47 -28.70 -11.46 -13.61
N LEU A 48 -29.08 -12.53 -12.90
CA LEU A 48 -29.29 -12.58 -11.46
C LEU A 48 -28.53 -13.77 -10.89
N ARG A 49 -28.06 -13.66 -9.65
CA ARG A 49 -27.42 -14.77 -8.93
C ARG A 49 -28.43 -15.48 -8.04
N ILE A 50 -28.45 -16.80 -8.09
CA ILE A 50 -29.31 -17.60 -7.20
C ILE A 50 -28.66 -17.62 -5.82
N LYS A 51 -29.44 -17.37 -4.75
CA LYS A 51 -29.01 -17.58 -3.37
C LYS A 51 -29.36 -18.99 -2.90
N ILE A 52 -30.55 -19.46 -3.24
CA ILE A 52 -31.03 -20.81 -2.92
C ILE A 52 -32.23 -21.15 -3.81
N ALA A 53 -32.38 -22.42 -4.17
CA ALA A 53 -33.56 -22.92 -4.86
C ALA A 53 -34.21 -24.08 -4.09
N TYR A 54 -35.53 -24.04 -3.98
CA TYR A 54 -36.36 -25.01 -3.25
C TYR A 54 -37.14 -25.87 -4.23
N THR A 55 -36.82 -27.16 -4.28
CA THR A 55 -37.46 -28.12 -5.19
C THR A 55 -38.89 -28.48 -4.79
N SER A 56 -39.22 -28.42 -3.50
CA SER A 56 -40.55 -28.75 -2.99
C SER A 56 -41.61 -27.71 -3.32
N THR A 57 -41.19 -26.45 -3.50
CA THR A 57 -42.06 -25.31 -3.76
C THR A 57 -41.83 -24.69 -5.14
N ASN A 58 -40.85 -25.18 -5.90
CA ASN A 58 -40.33 -24.55 -7.12
C ASN A 58 -39.97 -23.07 -6.91
N GLU A 59 -39.50 -22.71 -5.71
CA GLU A 59 -39.12 -21.34 -5.37
C GLU A 59 -37.62 -21.13 -5.65
N ILE A 60 -37.27 -20.05 -6.33
CA ILE A 60 -35.87 -19.61 -6.50
C ILE A 60 -35.72 -18.27 -5.80
N ARG A 61 -34.81 -18.19 -4.82
CA ARG A 61 -34.44 -16.94 -4.14
C ARG A 61 -33.12 -16.43 -4.68
N PHE A 62 -33.04 -15.13 -4.89
CA PHE A 62 -31.87 -14.47 -5.45
C PHE A 62 -30.94 -13.91 -4.38
N ASP A 63 -29.67 -13.75 -4.74
CA ASP A 63 -28.67 -13.10 -3.91
C ASP A 63 -28.82 -11.58 -4.01
N SER A 64 -29.47 -11.01 -3.00
CA SER A 64 -29.68 -9.56 -2.90
C SER A 64 -28.39 -8.75 -2.68
N THR A 65 -27.25 -9.41 -2.44
CA THR A 65 -25.94 -8.73 -2.33
C THR A 65 -25.26 -8.54 -3.70
N TYR A 66 -25.81 -9.17 -4.75
CA TYR A 66 -25.35 -8.94 -6.11
C TYR A 66 -25.69 -7.52 -6.56
N SER A 67 -24.71 -6.78 -7.08
CA SER A 67 -24.83 -5.36 -7.40
C SER A 67 -25.99 -5.04 -8.35
N LYS A 68 -26.28 -5.92 -9.32
CA LYS A 68 -27.40 -5.76 -10.27
C LYS A 68 -28.71 -6.40 -9.82
N HIS A 69 -28.80 -6.90 -8.59
CA HIS A 69 -29.98 -7.61 -8.12
C HIS A 69 -31.25 -6.77 -8.29
N ILE A 70 -31.25 -5.54 -7.77
CA ILE A 70 -32.46 -4.68 -7.78
C ILE A 70 -32.89 -4.37 -9.22
N ASP A 71 -31.94 -3.91 -10.05
CA ASP A 71 -32.23 -3.50 -11.43
C ASP A 71 -32.74 -4.67 -12.28
N ASN A 72 -32.15 -5.85 -12.11
CA ASN A 72 -32.54 -7.02 -12.90
C ASN A 72 -33.77 -7.73 -12.33
N PHE A 73 -33.97 -7.75 -11.01
CA PHE A 73 -35.16 -8.34 -10.39
C PHE A 73 -36.44 -7.55 -10.74
N ASN A 74 -36.34 -6.22 -10.84
CA ASN A 74 -37.46 -5.37 -11.22
C ASN A 74 -37.89 -5.52 -12.69
N LYS A 75 -37.04 -6.09 -13.55
CA LYS A 75 -37.37 -6.40 -14.95
C LYS A 75 -38.18 -7.69 -15.08
N LEU A 76 -38.27 -8.50 -14.02
CA LEU A 76 -38.99 -9.77 -14.08
C LEU A 76 -40.51 -9.53 -14.17
N SER A 77 -41.19 -10.33 -15.00
CA SER A 77 -42.64 -10.34 -15.08
C SER A 77 -43.21 -11.75 -15.01
N VAL A 78 -44.46 -11.89 -14.56
CA VAL A 78 -45.17 -13.17 -14.61
C VAL A 78 -45.28 -13.63 -16.07
N ASN A 79 -45.14 -14.94 -16.29
CA ASN A 79 -45.02 -15.61 -17.58
C ASN A 79 -43.72 -15.33 -18.36
N MET A 80 -42.78 -14.58 -17.80
CA MET A 80 -41.49 -14.36 -18.45
C MET A 80 -40.66 -15.64 -18.43
N PRO A 81 -40.01 -16.01 -19.55
CA PRO A 81 -39.02 -17.07 -19.56
C PRO A 81 -37.72 -16.59 -18.91
N ILE A 82 -37.13 -17.44 -18.09
CA ILE A 82 -35.79 -17.27 -17.53
C ILE A 82 -34.96 -18.52 -17.83
N TYR A 83 -33.66 -18.34 -17.89
CA TYR A 83 -32.72 -19.37 -18.29
C TYR A 83 -31.68 -19.53 -17.21
N VAL A 84 -31.42 -20.77 -16.82
CA VAL A 84 -30.49 -21.10 -15.74
C VAL A 84 -29.41 -21.98 -16.31
N LEU A 85 -28.15 -21.52 -16.24
CA LEU A 85 -27.02 -22.42 -16.47
C LEU A 85 -27.08 -23.55 -15.45
N ASN A 86 -26.99 -24.79 -15.89
CA ASN A 86 -26.93 -25.94 -15.02
C ASN A 86 -25.58 -26.64 -15.21
N ARG A 87 -24.75 -26.62 -14.16
CA ARG A 87 -23.35 -27.08 -14.19
C ARG A 87 -23.28 -28.59 -14.05
N ILE A 88 -24.34 -29.23 -13.53
CA ILE A 88 -24.40 -30.68 -13.32
C ILE A 88 -24.73 -31.38 -14.63
N ASN A 89 -25.84 -31.02 -15.29
CA ASN A 89 -26.21 -31.59 -16.59
C ASN A 89 -25.49 -30.88 -17.77
N ARG A 90 -24.70 -29.85 -17.46
CA ARG A 90 -23.99 -28.99 -18.41
C ARG A 90 -24.93 -28.31 -19.40
N ASP A 91 -26.19 -28.00 -19.05
CA ASP A 91 -27.24 -27.47 -19.93
C ASP A 91 -27.73 -26.06 -19.55
N ILE A 92 -28.60 -25.49 -20.39
CA ILE A 92 -29.37 -24.29 -20.07
C ILE A 92 -30.82 -24.71 -19.86
N ASP A 93 -31.26 -24.69 -18.60
CA ASP A 93 -32.63 -25.02 -18.24
C ASP A 93 -33.52 -23.79 -18.36
N LYS A 94 -34.65 -23.92 -19.05
CA LYS A 94 -35.65 -22.86 -19.22
C LYS A 94 -36.77 -23.01 -18.18
N TYR A 95 -37.09 -21.92 -17.49
CA TYR A 95 -38.21 -21.83 -16.57
C TYR A 95 -39.13 -20.67 -16.95
N THR A 96 -40.39 -20.75 -16.51
CA THR A 96 -41.42 -19.73 -16.72
C THR A 96 -41.88 -19.22 -15.36
N ILE A 97 -41.79 -17.91 -15.15
CA ILE A 97 -42.19 -17.28 -13.89
C ILE A 97 -43.70 -17.44 -13.67
N LYS A 98 -44.07 -18.14 -12.60
CA LYS A 98 -45.46 -18.29 -12.13
C LYS A 98 -45.89 -17.14 -11.25
N SER A 99 -45.04 -16.71 -10.33
CA SER A 99 -45.28 -15.58 -9.44
C SER A 99 -43.96 -14.99 -8.95
N ILE A 100 -43.99 -13.71 -8.59
CA ILE A 100 -42.84 -12.96 -8.07
C ILE A 100 -43.18 -12.53 -6.65
N ASN A 101 -42.24 -12.72 -5.72
CA ASN A 101 -42.32 -12.24 -4.36
C ASN A 101 -41.19 -11.22 -4.11
N THR A 102 -41.56 -9.95 -4.01
CA THR A 102 -40.63 -8.84 -3.78
C THR A 102 -40.16 -8.75 -2.33
N GLU A 103 -40.90 -9.30 -1.35
CA GLU A 103 -40.55 -9.20 0.07
C GLU A 103 -39.32 -10.04 0.41
N ASN A 104 -39.15 -11.18 -0.26
CA ASN A 104 -38.03 -12.10 -0.02
C ASN A 104 -37.13 -12.31 -1.26
N ASN A 105 -37.26 -11.45 -2.28
CA ASN A 105 -36.49 -11.50 -3.52
C ASN A 105 -36.52 -12.88 -4.17
N SER A 106 -37.73 -13.41 -4.40
CA SER A 106 -37.92 -14.75 -4.95
C SER A 106 -38.94 -14.82 -6.07
N ILE A 107 -38.88 -15.92 -6.81
CA ILE A 107 -39.86 -16.31 -7.81
C ILE A 107 -40.31 -17.73 -7.56
N ILE A 108 -41.54 -18.04 -7.97
CA ILE A 108 -42.01 -19.41 -8.15
C ILE A 108 -42.07 -19.66 -9.65
N VAL A 109 -41.56 -20.81 -10.09
CA VAL A 109 -41.58 -21.21 -11.51
C VAL A 109 -42.56 -22.35 -11.76
N ASN A 110 -43.03 -22.47 -13.00
CA ASN A 110 -43.99 -23.50 -13.40
C ASN A 110 -43.36 -24.90 -13.47
N GLU A 111 -42.12 -24.96 -13.95
CA GLU A 111 -41.35 -26.18 -14.15
C GLU A 111 -40.72 -26.65 -12.83
N THR A 112 -40.37 -27.93 -12.77
CA THR A 112 -39.72 -28.50 -11.58
C THR A 112 -38.31 -27.96 -11.42
N VAL A 113 -38.06 -27.27 -10.31
CA VAL A 113 -36.71 -26.83 -9.94
C VAL A 113 -35.89 -28.05 -9.54
N LEU A 114 -34.72 -28.23 -10.15
CA LEU A 114 -33.79 -29.32 -9.84
C LEU A 114 -33.02 -29.05 -8.53
N SER A 115 -32.63 -30.10 -7.80
CA SER A 115 -31.91 -29.98 -6.51
C SER A 115 -30.44 -29.55 -6.64
N SER A 116 -29.95 -29.35 -7.85
CA SER A 116 -28.56 -29.06 -8.21
C SER A 116 -28.09 -27.62 -7.93
N TYR A 117 -28.95 -26.79 -7.32
CA TYR A 117 -28.76 -25.34 -7.16
C TYR A 117 -28.40 -24.89 -5.73
N ALA A 118 -27.64 -25.68 -4.96
CA ALA A 118 -27.19 -25.32 -3.60
C ALA A 118 -25.65 -25.42 -3.47
N GLY A 119 -24.95 -24.30 -3.19
CA GLY A 119 -23.49 -24.25 -2.96
C GLY A 119 -22.73 -23.13 -3.71
N SER A 120 -21.63 -22.66 -3.12
CA SER A 120 -20.94 -21.34 -3.16
C SER A 120 -20.49 -20.68 -4.50
N CYS A 121 -21.15 -20.89 -5.64
CA CYS A 121 -21.17 -19.94 -6.77
C CYS A 121 -22.30 -20.36 -7.72
N LEU A 122 -23.50 -20.06 -7.23
CA LEU A 122 -24.78 -20.45 -7.79
C LEU A 122 -25.08 -19.63 -9.05
N TYR A 123 -24.93 -20.28 -10.19
CA TYR A 123 -25.65 -20.08 -11.45
C TYR A 123 -26.22 -18.69 -11.73
N HIS A 124 -25.77 -18.11 -12.84
CA HIS A 124 -26.42 -16.94 -13.42
C HIS A 124 -27.76 -17.37 -14.02
N ILE A 125 -28.85 -16.82 -13.48
CA ILE A 125 -30.14 -16.75 -14.17
C ILE A 125 -30.03 -15.59 -15.14
N PHE A 126 -30.28 -15.82 -16.42
CA PHE A 126 -30.37 -14.76 -17.40
C PHE A 126 -31.74 -14.75 -18.06
N PHE A 127 -32.12 -13.58 -18.57
CA PHE A 127 -33.38 -13.37 -19.24
C PHE A 127 -33.22 -12.32 -20.34
N TYR A 128 -34.27 -12.19 -21.15
CA TYR A 128 -34.29 -11.26 -22.26
C TYR A 128 -35.34 -10.18 -22.02
N THR A 129 -35.04 -8.96 -22.45
CA THR A 129 -35.98 -7.83 -22.44
C THR A 129 -36.15 -7.25 -23.83
N SER A 130 -37.22 -6.49 -24.05
CA SER A 130 -37.50 -5.86 -25.36
C SER A 130 -36.45 -4.82 -25.77
N THR A 131 -35.56 -4.40 -24.86
CA THR A 131 -34.51 -3.38 -25.06
C THR A 131 -33.11 -3.97 -25.23
N ASP A 132 -32.95 -5.29 -25.29
CA ASP A 132 -31.63 -5.93 -25.35
C ASP A 132 -30.81 -5.58 -26.61
N ASN A 133 -31.46 -5.07 -27.66
CA ASN A 133 -30.82 -4.65 -28.91
C ASN A 133 -30.47 -3.15 -28.96
N SER A 134 -30.78 -2.36 -27.93
CA SER A 134 -30.57 -0.91 -27.93
C SER A 134 -29.38 -0.42 -27.09
N ILE A 135 -28.67 -1.30 -26.39
CA ILE A 135 -27.56 -0.96 -25.50
C ILE A 135 -26.27 -1.60 -26.05
N ALA A 136 -25.23 -0.79 -26.25
CA ALA A 136 -23.89 -1.25 -26.64
C ALA A 136 -23.14 -1.77 -25.42
N ASP A 137 -23.35 -3.04 -25.11
CA ASP A 137 -22.77 -3.69 -23.94
C ASP A 137 -21.30 -4.09 -24.17
N CYS A 138 -20.92 -4.47 -25.40
CA CYS A 138 -19.55 -4.90 -25.75
C CYS A 138 -18.96 -5.94 -24.78
N ILE A 139 -19.79 -6.86 -24.29
CA ILE A 139 -19.37 -7.90 -23.33
C ILE A 139 -18.65 -9.03 -24.08
N HIS A 140 -17.52 -9.49 -23.58
CA HIS A 140 -16.83 -10.65 -24.14
C HIS A 140 -16.68 -11.78 -23.12
N VAL A 141 -16.97 -13.00 -23.54
CA VAL A 141 -16.61 -14.20 -22.79
C VAL A 141 -16.04 -15.29 -23.68
N GLU A 142 -15.04 -16.00 -23.18
CA GLU A 142 -14.48 -17.20 -23.81
C GLU A 142 -14.15 -18.28 -22.78
N GLY A 143 -13.92 -19.52 -23.23
CA GLY A 143 -13.56 -20.64 -22.35
C GLY A 143 -14.73 -21.50 -21.85
N ASP A 144 -14.64 -22.08 -20.64
CA ASP A 144 -15.65 -23.01 -20.09
C ASP A 144 -16.25 -22.49 -18.77
N ARG A 145 -17.55 -22.26 -18.76
CA ARG A 145 -18.34 -21.78 -17.61
C ARG A 145 -17.94 -20.37 -17.17
N THR A 146 -17.70 -19.49 -18.13
CA THR A 146 -17.34 -18.10 -17.89
C THR A 146 -18.58 -17.19 -17.95
N PHE A 147 -18.54 -16.08 -17.23
CA PHE A 147 -19.63 -15.11 -17.21
C PHE A 147 -19.07 -13.70 -17.27
N ALA A 148 -19.69 -12.85 -18.09
CA ALA A 148 -19.49 -11.41 -18.02
C ALA A 148 -20.85 -10.72 -18.15
N GLY A 149 -21.06 -9.71 -17.30
CA GLY A 149 -22.40 -9.18 -17.03
C GLY A 149 -22.53 -7.67 -17.09
N ASN A 150 -21.53 -6.95 -17.59
CA ASN A 150 -21.52 -5.49 -17.55
C ASN A 150 -20.82 -4.86 -18.74
N TRP A 151 -21.04 -3.56 -18.95
CA TRP A 151 -20.44 -2.84 -20.08
C TRP A 151 -18.92 -3.11 -20.16
N CYS A 152 -18.44 -3.57 -21.32
CA CYS A 152 -17.04 -3.86 -21.62
C CYS A 152 -16.38 -4.87 -20.68
N ALA A 153 -17.15 -5.70 -19.99
CA ALA A 153 -16.61 -6.77 -19.17
C ALA A 153 -16.07 -7.91 -20.05
N HIS A 154 -14.93 -8.48 -19.65
CA HIS A 154 -14.27 -9.61 -20.31
C HIS A 154 -14.08 -10.76 -19.30
N SER A 155 -14.43 -11.99 -19.67
CA SER A 155 -14.15 -13.18 -18.85
C SER A 155 -13.65 -14.36 -19.67
N GLU A 156 -12.46 -14.87 -19.36
CA GLU A 156 -11.82 -15.99 -20.09
C GLU A 156 -11.33 -17.12 -19.16
N GLY A 157 -11.00 -18.28 -19.71
CA GLY A 157 -10.51 -19.44 -18.95
C GLY A 157 -11.61 -20.40 -18.49
N SER A 158 -11.65 -20.73 -17.19
CA SER A 158 -12.64 -21.67 -16.65
C SER A 158 -13.18 -21.26 -15.29
N TYR A 159 -14.51 -21.28 -15.15
CA TYR A 159 -15.21 -20.83 -13.92
C TYR A 159 -14.93 -19.38 -13.54
N THR A 160 -14.67 -18.50 -14.51
CA THR A 160 -14.36 -17.07 -14.29
C THR A 160 -15.61 -16.20 -14.39
N ALA A 161 -15.63 -15.05 -13.70
CA ALA A 161 -16.76 -14.12 -13.70
C ALA A 161 -16.31 -12.66 -13.65
N ALA A 162 -16.75 -11.84 -14.61
CA ALA A 162 -16.51 -10.40 -14.68
C ALA A 162 -17.83 -9.61 -14.63
N ASP A 163 -18.14 -9.05 -13.46
CA ASP A 163 -19.45 -8.42 -13.18
C ASP A 163 -19.38 -6.90 -13.05
N GLY A 164 -18.18 -6.36 -12.81
CA GLY A 164 -17.97 -4.91 -12.81
C GLY A 164 -17.96 -4.34 -14.22
N SER A 165 -18.32 -3.07 -14.37
CA SER A 165 -18.13 -2.36 -15.65
C SER A 165 -16.64 -2.33 -15.98
N CYS A 166 -16.25 -2.62 -17.22
CA CYS A 166 -14.86 -2.76 -17.68
C CYS A 166 -14.00 -3.75 -16.88
N ALA A 167 -14.62 -4.72 -16.18
CA ALA A 167 -13.88 -5.71 -15.39
C ALA A 167 -13.30 -6.82 -16.28
N HIS A 168 -12.17 -7.38 -15.87
CA HIS A 168 -11.54 -8.53 -16.53
C HIS A 168 -11.33 -9.68 -15.52
N ALA A 169 -11.70 -10.90 -15.89
CA ALA A 169 -11.40 -12.10 -15.10
C ALA A 169 -10.86 -13.23 -15.98
N GLU A 170 -9.66 -13.72 -15.69
CA GLU A 170 -9.01 -14.79 -16.47
C GLU A 170 -8.47 -15.92 -15.58
N GLY A 171 -8.18 -17.09 -16.15
CA GLY A 171 -7.63 -18.24 -15.44
C GLY A 171 -8.67 -19.24 -14.91
N TRP A 172 -8.55 -19.68 -13.65
CA TRP A 172 -9.43 -20.69 -13.04
C TRP A 172 -10.11 -20.18 -11.77
N GLN A 173 -11.44 -20.20 -11.71
CA GLN A 173 -12.22 -19.76 -10.54
C GLN A 173 -11.93 -18.31 -10.09
N THR A 174 -11.63 -17.41 -11.01
CA THR A 174 -11.40 -15.98 -10.70
C THR A 174 -12.69 -15.17 -10.78
N THR A 175 -12.79 -14.08 -10.03
CA THR A 175 -14.00 -13.25 -10.00
C THR A 175 -13.68 -11.78 -9.80
N SER A 176 -14.05 -10.95 -10.77
CA SER A 176 -13.89 -9.49 -10.78
C SER A 176 -15.26 -8.82 -10.69
N THR A 177 -15.64 -8.31 -9.51
CA THR A 177 -16.94 -7.64 -9.28
C THR A 177 -16.86 -6.12 -9.19
N GLY A 178 -15.67 -5.57 -8.97
CA GLY A 178 -15.47 -4.12 -8.93
C GLY A 178 -15.41 -3.51 -10.32
N ASN A 179 -15.83 -2.26 -10.47
CA ASN A 179 -15.68 -1.55 -11.74
C ASN A 179 -14.20 -1.38 -12.08
N ALA A 180 -13.80 -1.63 -13.33
CA ALA A 180 -12.41 -1.64 -13.81
C ALA A 180 -11.48 -2.61 -13.06
N SER A 181 -12.03 -3.63 -12.38
CA SER A 181 -11.25 -4.58 -11.59
C SER A 181 -10.68 -5.72 -12.45
N HIS A 182 -9.52 -6.25 -12.05
CA HIS A 182 -8.85 -7.36 -12.72
C HIS A 182 -8.60 -8.54 -11.76
N SER A 183 -8.87 -9.78 -12.18
CA SER A 183 -8.53 -10.99 -11.43
C SER A 183 -7.94 -12.06 -12.35
N GLU A 184 -6.77 -12.59 -12.02
CA GLU A 184 -6.09 -13.59 -12.83
C GLU A 184 -5.51 -14.75 -12.00
N GLY A 185 -5.05 -15.81 -12.68
CA GLY A 185 -4.49 -17.00 -12.05
C GLY A 185 -5.55 -17.99 -11.55
N SER A 186 -5.54 -18.33 -10.25
CA SER A 186 -6.38 -19.39 -9.69
C SER A 186 -7.05 -18.93 -8.39
N SER A 187 -8.39 -18.94 -8.34
CA SER A 187 -9.18 -18.60 -7.14
C SER A 187 -9.03 -17.15 -6.64
N SER A 188 -8.63 -16.23 -7.52
CA SER A 188 -8.46 -14.80 -7.19
C SER A 188 -9.79 -14.04 -7.21
N LYS A 189 -9.93 -13.03 -6.35
CA LYS A 189 -11.13 -12.20 -6.29
C LYS A 189 -10.77 -10.72 -6.17
N SER A 190 -11.28 -9.92 -7.10
CA SER A 190 -11.14 -8.47 -7.11
C SER A 190 -12.51 -7.82 -6.99
N SER A 191 -12.78 -7.11 -5.90
CA SER A 191 -14.10 -6.53 -5.60
C SER A 191 -14.12 -5.04 -5.34
N GLY A 192 -12.96 -4.40 -5.16
CA GLY A 192 -12.85 -2.95 -5.10
C GLY A 192 -12.91 -2.32 -6.49
N HIS A 193 -13.26 -1.04 -6.56
CA HIS A 193 -13.10 -0.27 -7.79
C HIS A 193 -11.62 -0.26 -8.20
N ALA A 194 -11.33 -0.56 -9.47
CA ALA A 194 -9.99 -0.60 -10.05
C ALA A 194 -8.98 -1.47 -9.27
N SER A 195 -9.45 -2.50 -8.56
CA SER A 195 -8.57 -3.40 -7.81
C SER A 195 -8.00 -4.53 -8.68
N HIS A 196 -6.88 -5.14 -8.27
CA HIS A 196 -6.22 -6.25 -8.97
C HIS A 196 -5.90 -7.41 -8.00
N ALA A 197 -6.29 -8.64 -8.34
CA ALA A 197 -5.95 -9.84 -7.57
C ALA A 197 -5.35 -10.96 -8.44
N GLU A 198 -4.21 -11.53 -8.04
CA GLU A 198 -3.55 -12.66 -8.72
C GLU A 198 -3.24 -13.83 -7.76
N GLY A 199 -3.25 -15.07 -8.28
CA GLY A 199 -2.65 -16.21 -7.59
C GLY A 199 -3.37 -16.66 -6.31
N GLY A 200 -4.70 -16.53 -6.25
CA GLY A 200 -5.51 -16.95 -5.09
C GLY A 200 -5.69 -15.85 -4.05
N SER A 201 -5.54 -14.60 -4.47
CA SER A 201 -5.57 -13.43 -3.61
C SER A 201 -6.94 -12.75 -3.61
N ILE A 202 -7.16 -11.86 -2.64
CA ILE A 202 -8.39 -11.07 -2.50
C ILE A 202 -8.03 -9.58 -2.43
N ALA A 203 -8.43 -8.81 -3.43
CA ALA A 203 -8.32 -7.35 -3.44
C ALA A 203 -9.72 -6.75 -3.29
N SER A 204 -10.06 -6.29 -2.09
CA SER A 204 -11.40 -5.81 -1.74
C SER A 204 -11.48 -4.31 -1.44
N GLY A 205 -10.35 -3.64 -1.27
CA GLY A 205 -10.31 -2.18 -1.17
C GLY A 205 -10.29 -1.53 -2.56
N ASP A 206 -10.82 -0.33 -2.68
CA ASP A 206 -10.70 0.44 -3.93
C ASP A 206 -9.22 0.72 -4.23
N TYR A 207 -8.83 0.60 -5.50
CA TYR A 207 -7.46 0.73 -6.00
C TYR A 207 -6.45 -0.23 -5.35
N SER A 208 -6.91 -1.31 -4.72
CA SER A 208 -6.04 -2.25 -4.02
C SER A 208 -5.42 -3.30 -4.95
N HIS A 209 -4.25 -3.82 -4.56
CA HIS A 209 -3.54 -4.88 -5.28
C HIS A 209 -3.21 -6.03 -4.32
N ALA A 210 -3.53 -7.28 -4.69
CA ALA A 210 -3.16 -8.47 -3.91
C ALA A 210 -2.59 -9.60 -4.77
N GLU A 211 -1.44 -10.16 -4.38
CA GLU A 211 -0.81 -11.31 -5.05
C GLU A 211 -0.28 -12.38 -4.08
N GLY A 212 -0.07 -13.60 -4.60
CA GLY A 212 0.58 -14.70 -3.86
C GLY A 212 -0.26 -15.43 -2.80
N GLY A 213 -1.59 -15.26 -2.81
CA GLY A 213 -2.48 -15.83 -1.79
C GLY A 213 -2.69 -14.88 -0.60
N SER A 214 -2.69 -13.58 -0.87
CA SER A 214 -2.76 -12.51 0.12
C SER A 214 -4.08 -11.73 0.04
N THR A 215 -4.31 -10.83 1.00
CA THR A 215 -5.53 -10.02 1.08
C THR A 215 -5.18 -8.53 1.19
N ALA A 216 -5.65 -7.73 0.25
CA ALA A 216 -5.61 -6.26 0.31
C ALA A 216 -7.04 -5.73 0.49
N SER A 217 -7.35 -5.20 1.67
CA SER A 217 -8.69 -4.75 2.04
C SER A 217 -8.79 -3.25 2.33
N GLY A 218 -7.67 -2.57 2.55
CA GLY A 218 -7.67 -1.11 2.65
C GLY A 218 -7.76 -0.45 1.29
N GLU A 219 -8.33 0.75 1.23
CA GLU A 219 -8.25 1.60 0.03
C GLU A 219 -6.78 1.88 -0.32
N CYS A 220 -6.42 1.81 -1.60
CA CYS A 220 -5.04 1.98 -2.10
C CYS A 220 -4.01 1.05 -1.43
N SER A 221 -4.43 -0.10 -0.89
CA SER A 221 -3.53 -1.03 -0.18
C SER A 221 -2.86 -2.03 -1.12
N HIS A 222 -1.70 -2.53 -0.72
CA HIS A 222 -0.92 -3.52 -1.47
C HIS A 222 -0.54 -4.71 -0.58
N ALA A 223 -0.87 -5.94 -0.98
CA ALA A 223 -0.48 -7.16 -0.29
C ALA A 223 0.24 -8.15 -1.23
N GLU A 224 1.46 -8.55 -0.88
CA GLU A 224 2.26 -9.51 -1.65
C GLU A 224 2.84 -10.63 -0.77
N GLY A 225 3.22 -11.76 -1.38
CA GLY A 225 3.73 -12.95 -0.68
C GLY A 225 2.64 -13.93 -0.25
N ASP A 226 2.90 -14.77 0.75
CA ASP A 226 1.98 -15.85 1.17
C ASP A 226 1.25 -15.48 2.47
N ARG A 227 -0.08 -15.38 2.35
CA ARG A 227 -1.04 -15.07 3.43
C ARG A 227 -0.77 -13.76 4.15
N THR A 228 -0.34 -12.73 3.43
CA THR A 228 -0.19 -11.38 3.97
C THR A 228 -1.51 -10.62 3.93
N GLN A 229 -1.66 -9.60 4.78
CA GLN A 229 -2.90 -8.83 4.91
C GLN A 229 -2.61 -7.33 5.00
N ALA A 230 -2.96 -6.57 3.96
CA ALA A 230 -2.92 -5.11 3.96
C ALA A 230 -4.33 -4.57 4.21
N ILE A 231 -4.63 -4.26 5.48
CA ILE A 231 -5.98 -3.92 5.97
C ILE A 231 -6.16 -2.40 6.08
N GLY A 232 -5.11 -1.66 6.47
CA GLY A 232 -5.19 -0.20 6.58
C GLY A 232 -5.22 0.48 5.21
N ASN A 233 -5.85 1.65 5.12
CA ASN A 233 -5.80 2.45 3.90
C ASN A 233 -4.36 2.88 3.61
N SER A 234 -3.98 2.83 2.34
CA SER A 234 -2.62 3.10 1.86
C SER A 234 -1.55 2.27 2.60
N SER A 235 -1.89 1.05 3.02
CA SER A 235 -0.96 0.14 3.71
C SER A 235 -0.30 -0.84 2.76
N HIS A 236 0.88 -1.34 3.16
CA HIS A 236 1.62 -2.37 2.43
C HIS A 236 1.96 -3.55 3.35
N SER A 237 1.66 -4.77 2.92
CA SER A 237 2.02 -6.01 3.62
C SER A 237 2.76 -6.98 2.70
N GLY A 238 3.98 -7.37 3.05
CA GLY A 238 4.81 -8.26 2.23
C GLY A 238 5.43 -9.43 3.01
N GLY A 239 5.74 -10.54 2.34
CA GLY A 239 6.43 -11.70 2.93
C GLY A 239 5.51 -12.87 3.33
N TYR A 240 5.55 -13.31 4.59
CA TYR A 240 4.84 -14.52 5.07
C TYR A 240 4.02 -14.24 6.33
N TYR A 241 2.68 -14.31 6.23
CA TYR A 241 1.76 -14.03 7.35
C TYR A 241 1.96 -12.66 8.04
N THR A 242 2.38 -11.65 7.29
CA THR A 242 2.45 -10.27 7.77
C THR A 242 1.07 -9.61 7.73
N ILE A 243 0.86 -8.64 8.61
CA ILE A 243 -0.40 -7.89 8.74
C ILE A 243 -0.06 -6.40 8.92
N ALA A 244 -0.46 -5.57 7.96
CA ALA A 244 -0.46 -4.12 8.07
C ALA A 244 -1.89 -3.62 8.35
N LYS A 245 -2.15 -3.14 9.57
CA LYS A 245 -3.52 -2.90 10.07
C LYS A 245 -3.88 -1.43 10.24
N ALA A 246 -2.89 -0.57 10.42
CA ALA A 246 -3.08 0.87 10.51
C ALA A 246 -2.92 1.56 9.15
N MET A 247 -3.48 2.77 9.01
CA MET A 247 -3.30 3.59 7.81
C MET A 247 -1.82 3.95 7.62
N TYR A 248 -1.37 3.99 6.37
CA TYR A 248 0.01 4.36 6.00
C TYR A 248 1.11 3.46 6.61
N GLN A 249 0.76 2.21 6.96
CA GLN A 249 1.68 1.27 7.59
C GLN A 249 2.30 0.32 6.56
N THR A 250 3.59 0.06 6.71
CA THR A 250 4.33 -0.98 5.98
C THR A 250 4.73 -2.11 6.93
N ALA A 251 4.32 -3.35 6.64
CA ALA A 251 4.69 -4.55 7.39
C ALA A 251 5.32 -5.62 6.49
N ILE A 252 6.57 -5.99 6.76
CA ILE A 252 7.30 -7.00 5.96
C ILE A 252 7.93 -8.10 6.83
N GLY A 253 8.51 -9.13 6.20
CA GLY A 253 9.18 -10.23 6.89
C GLY A 253 8.24 -11.41 7.14
N LYS A 254 8.19 -11.91 8.38
CA LYS A 254 7.26 -12.99 8.74
C LYS A 254 6.59 -12.81 10.10
N TRP A 255 5.29 -13.11 10.19
CA TRP A 255 4.56 -13.14 11.46
C TRP A 255 4.83 -11.92 12.35
N ASN A 256 4.70 -10.71 11.80
CA ASN A 256 4.85 -9.49 12.60
C ASN A 256 3.81 -9.45 13.71
N LYS A 257 4.17 -8.84 14.85
CA LYS A 257 3.21 -8.39 15.85
C LYS A 257 2.46 -7.22 15.25
N GLU A 258 1.17 -7.43 14.98
CA GLU A 258 0.30 -6.43 14.38
C GLU A 258 0.21 -5.17 15.24
N SER A 259 -0.01 -4.03 14.59
CA SER A 259 -0.24 -2.75 15.24
C SER A 259 -1.38 -2.01 14.56
N THR A 260 -2.34 -1.55 15.35
CA THR A 260 -3.41 -0.64 14.93
C THR A 260 -3.04 0.82 15.16
N VAL A 261 -1.84 1.09 15.65
CA VAL A 261 -1.38 2.44 15.96
C VAL A 261 -0.84 3.06 14.68
N GLU A 262 -1.46 4.13 14.21
CA GLU A 262 -1.06 4.79 12.97
C GLU A 262 0.36 5.38 13.04
N THR A 263 0.83 5.73 14.24
CA THR A 263 2.20 6.22 14.43
C THR A 263 3.26 5.15 14.15
N ASP A 264 2.90 3.87 14.07
CA ASP A 264 3.79 2.78 13.67
C ASP A 264 3.83 2.66 12.14
N LYS A 265 4.87 3.22 11.52
CA LYS A 265 4.97 3.34 10.06
C LYS A 265 5.66 2.16 9.39
N PHE A 266 6.69 1.58 10.01
CA PHE A 266 7.43 0.47 9.41
C PHE A 266 7.70 -0.64 10.41
N ILE A 267 7.32 -1.88 10.07
CA ILE A 267 7.41 -3.06 10.94
C ILE A 267 8.06 -4.21 10.18
N ILE A 268 9.12 -4.80 10.74
CA ILE A 268 9.71 -6.04 10.24
C ILE A 268 9.43 -7.17 11.23
N GLY A 269 8.62 -8.13 10.79
CA GLY A 269 8.25 -9.32 11.55
C GLY A 269 9.34 -10.40 11.53
N ASN A 270 9.53 -11.05 12.67
CA ASN A 270 10.40 -12.22 12.82
C ASN A 270 9.73 -13.36 13.61
N GLY A 271 8.40 -13.35 13.73
CA GLY A 271 7.65 -14.36 14.46
C GLY A 271 7.68 -15.74 13.78
N THR A 272 7.08 -16.72 14.42
CA THR A 272 7.11 -18.12 13.95
C THR A 272 5.74 -18.75 13.73
N SER A 273 4.69 -18.18 14.33
CA SER A 273 3.31 -18.66 14.20
C SER A 273 2.32 -17.56 14.57
N ASN A 274 1.03 -17.83 14.38
CA ASN A 274 -0.03 -16.88 14.75
C ASN A 274 -0.08 -16.61 16.27
N THR A 275 0.39 -17.56 17.09
CA THR A 275 0.46 -17.42 18.56
C THR A 275 1.82 -16.91 19.04
N ALA A 276 2.80 -16.79 18.15
CA ALA A 276 4.17 -16.34 18.44
C ALA A 276 4.61 -15.29 17.41
N ARG A 277 3.78 -14.25 17.24
CA ARG A 277 4.09 -13.07 16.43
C ARG A 277 5.11 -12.18 17.13
N SER A 278 6.10 -11.68 16.40
CA SER A 278 7.12 -10.79 16.94
C SER A 278 7.70 -9.87 15.88
N ASN A 279 8.26 -8.74 16.32
CA ASN A 279 8.95 -7.78 15.46
C ASN A 279 10.45 -7.80 15.80
N CYS A 280 11.31 -7.76 14.78
CA CYS A 280 12.74 -7.51 14.97
C CYS A 280 13.11 -6.04 14.81
N PHE A 281 12.30 -5.28 14.09
CA PHE A 281 12.50 -3.85 13.86
C PHE A 281 11.16 -3.14 13.75
N ARG A 282 11.04 -1.95 14.35
CA ARG A 282 9.86 -1.09 14.21
C ARG A 282 10.25 0.37 14.27
N VAL A 283 9.79 1.17 13.31
CA VAL A 283 9.94 2.63 13.27
C VAL A 283 8.60 3.27 13.58
N THR A 284 8.62 4.27 14.45
CA THR A 284 7.45 5.09 14.80
C THR A 284 7.76 6.56 14.56
N ASN A 285 6.76 7.37 14.21
CA ASN A 285 6.93 8.83 14.03
C ASN A 285 6.81 9.64 15.35
N THR A 286 6.49 8.99 16.47
CA THR A 286 6.30 9.68 17.77
C THR A 286 7.16 9.15 18.91
N ASN A 287 7.55 7.87 18.86
CA ASN A 287 8.13 7.17 20.00
C ASN A 287 9.40 6.37 19.63
N GLY A 288 10.16 6.89 18.67
CA GLY A 288 11.47 6.38 18.27
C GLY A 288 11.46 5.07 17.47
N VAL A 289 12.64 4.44 17.44
CA VAL A 289 12.94 3.22 16.70
C VAL A 289 13.24 2.07 17.67
N TYR A 290 12.63 0.92 17.42
CA TYR A 290 12.76 -0.28 18.25
C TYR A 290 13.49 -1.37 17.47
N SER A 291 14.45 -2.01 18.13
CA SER A 291 15.10 -3.23 17.66
C SER A 291 15.02 -4.28 18.74
N ASN A 292 14.85 -5.55 18.36
CA ASN A 292 14.89 -6.66 19.32
C ASN A 292 16.32 -7.10 19.68
N SER A 293 17.34 -6.44 19.14
CA SER A 293 18.75 -6.73 19.37
C SER A 293 19.62 -5.48 19.15
N THR A 294 20.92 -5.67 18.90
CA THR A 294 21.89 -4.58 18.77
C THR A 294 21.86 -3.92 17.39
N PHE A 295 21.95 -2.60 17.35
CA PHE A 295 22.40 -1.87 16.17
C PHE A 295 23.92 -2.03 16.00
N LYS A 296 24.39 -2.35 14.79
CA LYS A 296 25.82 -2.58 14.51
C LYS A 296 26.29 -1.59 13.44
N SER A 297 27.17 -0.67 13.83
CA SER A 297 27.84 0.28 12.94
C SER A 297 29.35 0.02 12.93
N SER A 298 30.04 0.51 11.88
CA SER A 298 31.50 0.41 11.77
C SER A 298 32.25 1.52 12.51
N GLY A 299 31.56 2.64 12.80
CA GLY A 299 32.07 3.70 13.68
C GLY A 299 32.17 3.21 15.13
N ALA A 300 32.95 3.89 15.97
CA ALA A 300 33.27 3.39 17.30
C ALA A 300 33.14 4.41 18.44
N ASP A 301 32.55 5.56 18.18
CA ASP A 301 32.31 6.64 19.13
C ASP A 301 30.85 7.13 19.12
N TYR A 302 30.45 7.68 20.26
CA TYR A 302 29.21 8.42 20.45
C TYR A 302 29.54 9.91 20.49
N ALA A 303 28.83 10.68 19.67
CA ALA A 303 28.98 12.14 19.60
C ALA A 303 27.64 12.84 19.65
N GLU A 304 27.68 14.13 19.97
CA GLU A 304 26.54 15.05 19.84
C GLU A 304 27.01 16.30 19.09
N MET A 305 26.11 16.96 18.35
CA MET A 305 26.41 18.23 17.69
C MET A 305 26.44 19.37 18.71
N PHE A 306 27.47 20.21 18.65
CA PHE A 306 27.56 21.44 19.45
C PHE A 306 27.88 22.64 18.59
N GLU A 307 27.37 23.81 19.00
CA GLU A 307 27.69 25.07 18.35
C GLU A 307 28.99 25.66 18.91
N TRP A 308 29.87 26.16 18.03
CA TRP A 308 31.08 26.86 18.40
C TRP A 308 30.79 28.24 18.98
N LEU A 309 31.46 28.58 20.08
CA LEU A 309 31.38 29.89 20.71
C LEU A 309 31.79 31.03 19.77
N ASP A 310 32.80 30.79 18.92
CA ASP A 310 33.28 31.74 17.91
C ASP A 310 32.51 31.66 16.57
N GLY A 311 31.58 30.72 16.46
CA GLY A 311 30.81 30.41 15.26
C GLY A 311 31.63 29.88 14.09
N ASN A 312 32.93 29.59 14.28
CA ASN A 312 33.86 29.09 13.26
C ASN A 312 33.69 29.72 11.86
N LYS A 313 33.54 31.05 11.79
CA LYS A 313 33.20 31.79 10.56
C LYS A 313 34.19 31.57 9.41
N ASP A 314 35.44 31.23 9.75
CA ASP A 314 36.53 30.96 8.81
C ASP A 314 36.54 29.51 8.28
N LYS A 315 35.59 28.66 8.71
CA LYS A 315 35.49 27.23 8.35
C LYS A 315 36.79 26.45 8.61
N LYS A 316 37.38 26.65 9.79
CA LYS A 316 38.62 25.96 10.17
C LYS A 316 38.31 24.49 10.43
N GLU A 317 39.19 23.62 9.96
CA GLU A 317 39.20 22.19 10.32
C GLU A 317 39.62 22.05 11.79
N ARG A 318 38.79 21.37 12.58
CA ARG A 318 38.98 21.22 14.04
C ARG A 318 38.88 19.77 14.49
N THR A 319 38.71 18.82 13.58
CA THR A 319 38.71 17.38 13.84
C THR A 319 39.92 16.96 14.66
N GLY A 320 39.69 16.16 15.69
CA GLY A 320 40.75 15.64 16.55
C GLY A 320 41.26 16.63 17.60
N LEU A 321 40.71 17.86 17.67
CA LEU A 321 40.98 18.79 18.76
C LEU A 321 40.08 18.53 19.96
N PHE A 322 40.64 18.71 21.15
CA PHE A 322 39.93 18.69 22.41
C PHE A 322 39.15 19.98 22.62
N VAL A 323 37.92 19.82 23.11
CA VAL A 323 37.01 20.93 23.36
C VAL A 323 36.44 20.88 24.78
N THR A 324 36.05 22.04 25.27
CA THR A 324 35.32 22.22 26.52
C THR A 324 34.07 23.08 26.30
N LEU A 325 33.24 23.20 27.33
CA LEU A 325 32.00 23.97 27.32
C LEU A 325 32.20 25.36 27.91
N GLU A 326 31.57 26.34 27.27
CA GLU A 326 31.28 27.66 27.84
C GLU A 326 29.78 27.93 27.65
N GLY A 327 29.00 27.69 28.71
CA GLY A 327 27.55 27.61 28.58
C GLY A 327 27.14 26.39 27.75
N GLU A 328 26.30 26.60 26.73
CA GLU A 328 25.84 25.55 25.80
C GLU A 328 26.76 25.39 24.57
N LYS A 329 27.81 26.21 24.45
CA LYS A 329 28.69 26.25 23.28
C LYS A 329 30.04 25.63 23.56
N ILE A 330 30.71 25.18 22.50
CA ILE A 330 32.07 24.63 22.57
C ILE A 330 33.14 25.65 22.21
N ARG A 331 34.30 25.51 22.85
CA ARG A 331 35.55 26.16 22.46
C ARG A 331 36.71 25.17 22.58
N ILE A 332 37.83 25.51 21.93
CA ILE A 332 39.07 24.75 22.08
C ILE A 332 39.47 24.73 23.56
N ALA A 333 39.77 23.55 24.07
CA ALA A 333 40.19 23.38 25.46
C ALA A 333 41.65 23.81 25.66
N THR A 334 41.97 24.28 26.86
CA THR A 334 43.33 24.65 27.28
C THR A 334 43.80 23.78 28.45
N PRO A 335 45.10 23.76 28.77
CA PRO A 335 45.63 23.02 29.92
C PRO A 335 45.06 23.44 31.29
N GLU A 336 44.49 24.64 31.37
CA GLU A 336 43.89 25.21 32.58
C GLU A 336 42.43 24.78 32.80
N ASP A 337 41.78 24.21 31.78
CA ASP A 337 40.40 23.75 31.89
C ASP A 337 40.28 22.53 32.81
N ASP A 338 39.39 22.61 33.78
CA ASP A 338 39.11 21.53 34.74
C ASP A 338 38.17 20.45 34.17
N TYR A 339 37.38 20.82 33.17
CA TYR A 339 36.46 19.95 32.46
C TYR A 339 36.78 19.90 30.98
N ILE A 340 36.84 18.69 30.43
CA ILE A 340 37.00 18.42 29.00
C ILE A 340 35.79 17.63 28.53
N LEU A 341 35.04 18.22 27.59
CA LEU A 341 33.82 17.61 27.04
C LEU A 341 34.17 16.35 26.23
N GLY A 342 35.06 16.52 25.25
CA GLY A 342 35.38 15.49 24.28
C GLY A 342 36.33 15.98 23.20
N ILE A 343 36.30 15.31 22.06
CA ILE A 343 37.15 15.58 20.90
C ILE A 343 36.25 15.74 19.68
N VAL A 344 36.52 16.72 18.82
CA VAL A 344 35.78 16.89 17.56
C VAL A 344 35.91 15.62 16.72
N SER A 345 34.79 14.96 16.46
CA SER A 345 34.70 13.67 15.78
C SER A 345 34.37 13.86 14.30
N ALA A 346 35.10 13.16 13.43
CA ALA A 346 34.82 13.18 11.99
C ALA A 346 33.70 12.22 11.57
N CYS A 347 33.60 11.05 12.21
CA CYS A 347 32.75 9.95 11.75
C CYS A 347 32.13 9.19 12.93
N PRO A 348 31.25 9.82 13.73
CA PRO A 348 30.63 9.17 14.87
C PRO A 348 29.79 7.94 14.47
N SER A 349 29.81 6.91 15.31
CA SER A 349 28.97 5.71 15.15
C SER A 349 27.49 6.02 15.39
N VAL A 350 27.25 6.89 16.38
CA VAL A 350 25.96 7.44 16.77
C VAL A 350 26.17 8.93 17.02
N CYS A 351 25.39 9.77 16.35
CA CYS A 351 25.43 11.21 16.51
C CYS A 351 24.07 11.73 16.97
N GLY A 352 24.02 12.35 18.14
CA GLY A 352 22.83 13.02 18.67
C GLY A 352 22.76 14.50 18.27
N ASP A 353 21.57 15.08 18.42
CA ASP A 353 21.32 16.52 18.21
C ASP A 353 21.63 17.03 16.79
N VAL A 354 21.49 16.15 15.79
CA VAL A 354 21.90 16.41 14.40
C VAL A 354 20.94 17.36 13.67
N TYR A 355 19.63 17.08 13.71
CA TYR A 355 18.60 17.82 12.95
C TYR A 355 18.96 18.03 11.48
N ASP A 356 19.42 17.00 10.77
CA ASP A 356 19.75 17.14 9.34
C ASP A 356 18.52 17.01 8.44
N ASP A 357 17.53 16.22 8.84
CA ASP A 357 16.35 15.94 8.01
C ASP A 357 15.27 17.02 8.08
N THR A 358 15.17 17.75 9.20
CA THR A 358 14.10 18.73 9.46
C THR A 358 14.59 19.90 10.28
N TRP A 359 13.90 21.04 10.14
CA TRP A 359 14.24 22.24 10.89
C TRP A 359 14.13 21.96 12.39
N ALA A 360 15.18 22.27 13.16
CA ALA A 360 15.31 21.80 14.54
C ALA A 360 14.11 22.08 15.46
N ASN A 361 13.44 23.22 15.27
CA ASN A 361 12.27 23.62 16.04
C ASN A 361 10.97 23.57 15.21
N MET A 362 10.91 22.72 14.17
CA MET A 362 9.71 22.56 13.33
C MET A 362 8.50 22.11 14.14
N HIS A 363 8.69 21.18 15.07
CA HIS A 363 7.63 20.67 15.94
C HIS A 363 7.84 21.12 17.38
N LEU A 364 6.75 21.27 18.12
CA LEU A 364 6.78 21.59 19.53
C LEU A 364 7.17 20.35 20.36
N THR A 365 8.05 20.56 21.33
CA THR A 365 8.39 19.59 22.36
C THR A 365 8.04 20.12 23.74
N ASP A 366 7.88 19.23 24.71
CA ASP A 366 7.81 19.61 26.11
C ASP A 366 9.20 20.01 26.66
N ILE A 367 9.25 20.34 27.95
CA ILE A 367 10.49 20.76 28.63
C ILE A 367 11.56 19.65 28.71
N TYR A 368 11.21 18.39 28.42
CA TYR A 368 12.10 17.24 28.43
C TYR A 368 12.50 16.80 27.02
N GLY A 369 12.04 17.51 25.98
CA GLY A 369 12.30 17.17 24.58
C GLY A 369 11.34 16.13 23.99
N GLN A 370 10.26 15.77 24.69
CA GLN A 370 9.26 14.84 24.15
C GLN A 370 8.36 15.58 23.15
N PRO A 371 8.09 15.01 21.96
CA PRO A 371 7.16 15.62 21.00
C PRO A 371 5.77 15.83 21.61
N ILE A 372 5.22 17.04 21.44
CA ILE A 372 3.82 17.31 21.77
C ILE A 372 2.96 16.85 20.60
N LEU A 373 2.02 15.95 20.86
CA LEU A 373 1.10 15.43 19.84
C LEU A 373 -0.21 16.20 19.83
N GLU A 374 -0.80 16.31 18.64
CA GLU A 374 -2.16 16.80 18.44
C GLU A 374 -2.97 15.78 17.65
N GLU A 375 -4.27 15.72 17.97
CA GLU A 375 -5.27 14.98 17.19
C GLU A 375 -5.97 15.99 16.27
N VAL A 376 -5.96 15.72 14.98
CA VAL A 376 -6.48 16.63 13.95
C VAL A 376 -7.51 15.89 13.10
N GLU A 377 -8.67 16.50 12.93
CA GLU A 377 -9.67 16.04 11.96
C GLU A 377 -9.27 16.52 10.56
N ILE A 378 -8.95 15.58 9.69
CA ILE A 378 -8.69 15.82 8.28
C ILE A 378 -10.03 15.68 7.55
N PRO A 379 -10.54 16.75 6.91
CA PRO A 379 -11.77 16.68 6.16
C PRO A 379 -11.57 15.87 4.88
N GLU A 380 -12.67 15.35 4.33
CA GLU A 380 -12.68 14.71 3.02
C GLU A 380 -12.17 15.69 1.95
N ARG A 381 -11.22 15.24 1.12
CA ARG A 381 -10.75 15.98 -0.06
C ARG A 381 -11.27 15.31 -1.32
N THR A 382 -11.84 16.12 -2.19
CA THR A 382 -12.34 15.69 -3.50
C THR A 382 -11.61 16.42 -4.63
N GLU A 383 -11.46 15.74 -5.76
CA GLU A 383 -11.03 16.34 -7.02
C GLU A 383 -12.11 16.13 -8.09
N GLU A 384 -12.33 17.16 -8.91
CA GLU A 384 -13.23 17.09 -10.05
C GLU A 384 -12.45 16.64 -11.29
N PHE A 385 -12.86 15.54 -11.90
CA PHE A 385 -12.34 15.10 -13.19
C PHE A 385 -13.43 15.18 -14.25
N MET A 386 -13.02 15.55 -15.46
CA MET A 386 -13.90 15.52 -16.62
C MET A 386 -13.91 14.10 -17.18
N THR A 387 -15.06 13.44 -17.11
CA THR A 387 -15.29 12.14 -17.74
C THR A 387 -16.36 12.27 -18.83
N ARG A 388 -16.60 11.21 -19.59
CA ARG A 388 -17.73 11.15 -20.53
C ARG A 388 -18.75 10.14 -20.04
N ASN A 389 -20.01 10.54 -19.97
CA ASN A 389 -21.10 9.63 -19.60
C ASN A 389 -21.37 8.61 -20.73
N GLU A 390 -22.29 7.68 -20.49
CA GLU A 390 -22.66 6.64 -21.45
C GLU A 390 -23.20 7.19 -22.80
N GLU A 391 -23.63 8.46 -22.80
CA GLU A 391 -24.17 9.19 -23.95
C GLU A 391 -23.09 10.02 -24.69
N GLY A 392 -21.85 10.02 -24.19
CA GLY A 392 -20.70 10.74 -24.75
C GLY A 392 -20.59 12.21 -24.35
N GLU A 393 -21.42 12.68 -23.42
CA GLU A 393 -21.38 14.04 -22.87
C GLU A 393 -20.30 14.18 -21.80
N GLU A 394 -19.60 15.31 -21.80
CA GLU A 394 -18.63 15.61 -20.75
C GLU A 394 -19.34 15.90 -19.43
N VAL A 395 -19.17 15.04 -18.44
CA VAL A 395 -19.72 15.17 -17.10
C VAL A 395 -18.59 15.31 -16.08
N LYS A 396 -18.86 16.07 -15.02
CA LYS A 396 -17.95 16.23 -13.89
C LYS A 396 -18.17 15.09 -12.92
N GLU A 397 -17.13 14.30 -12.71
CA GLU A 397 -17.10 13.28 -11.66
C GLU A 397 -16.28 13.80 -10.49
N VAL A 398 -16.86 13.75 -9.30
CA VAL A 398 -16.20 14.15 -8.05
C VAL A 398 -15.62 12.87 -7.44
N ILE A 399 -14.30 12.75 -7.44
CA ILE A 399 -13.61 11.62 -6.84
C ILE A 399 -13.11 12.06 -5.47
N VAL A 400 -13.48 11.32 -4.42
CA VAL A 400 -12.86 11.46 -3.11
C VAL A 400 -11.44 10.94 -3.22
N ILE A 401 -10.46 11.82 -3.09
CA ILE A 401 -9.03 11.49 -3.17
C ILE A 401 -8.41 11.32 -1.78
N GLU A 402 -9.11 11.76 -0.74
CA GLU A 402 -8.73 11.54 0.66
C GLU A 402 -10.01 11.49 1.50
N GLN A 403 -10.27 10.35 2.14
CA GLN A 403 -11.40 10.18 3.03
C GLN A 403 -11.21 11.02 4.30
N ALA A 404 -12.32 11.54 4.86
CA ALA A 404 -12.27 12.18 6.16
C ALA A 404 -11.76 11.20 7.22
N HIS A 405 -10.74 11.59 7.98
CA HIS A 405 -10.16 10.76 9.02
C HIS A 405 -9.54 11.62 10.13
N THR A 406 -9.20 10.99 11.23
CA THR A 406 -8.49 11.63 12.34
C THR A 406 -7.04 11.20 12.30
N GLU A 407 -6.13 12.17 12.34
CA GLU A 407 -4.69 11.94 12.36
C GLU A 407 -4.11 12.35 13.73
N ILE A 408 -3.22 11.52 14.28
CA ILE A 408 -2.37 11.91 15.42
C ILE A 408 -0.98 12.24 14.89
N ARG A 409 -0.56 13.49 15.06
CA ARG A 409 0.72 14.00 14.54
C ARG A 409 1.47 14.86 15.54
N GLN A 410 2.74 15.13 15.25
CA GLN A 410 3.53 16.09 16.01
C GLN A 410 3.00 17.50 15.75
N LYS A 411 2.80 18.28 16.82
CA LYS A 411 2.26 19.62 16.73
C LYS A 411 3.29 20.57 16.13
N LEU A 412 2.92 21.24 15.05
CA LEU A 412 3.78 22.21 14.37
C LEU A 412 4.02 23.44 15.25
N ASN A 413 5.24 23.96 15.23
CA ASN A 413 5.58 25.22 15.88
C ASN A 413 5.03 26.40 15.07
N THR A 414 4.41 27.38 15.73
CA THR A 414 3.87 28.58 15.05
C THR A 414 4.94 29.45 14.41
N GLU A 415 6.19 29.32 14.86
CA GLU A 415 7.34 30.02 14.28
C GLU A 415 7.96 29.27 13.08
N TYR A 416 7.47 28.06 12.78
CA TYR A 416 7.88 27.32 11.60
C TYR A 416 7.41 28.02 10.32
N ASP A 417 8.32 28.15 9.35
CA ASP A 417 8.17 28.87 8.11
C ASP A 417 8.68 27.97 6.99
N ASN A 418 7.74 27.28 6.34
CA ASN A 418 8.03 26.33 5.26
C ASN A 418 8.56 26.99 3.98
N THR A 419 8.61 28.32 3.92
CA THR A 419 9.17 29.05 2.77
C THR A 419 10.68 29.26 2.88
N LYS A 420 11.24 29.08 4.07
CA LYS A 420 12.69 29.19 4.30
C LYS A 420 13.37 27.85 4.06
N GLU A 421 14.42 27.88 3.25
CA GLU A 421 15.32 26.75 3.11
C GLU A 421 16.03 26.48 4.44
N TYR A 422 15.98 25.24 4.90
CA TYR A 422 16.67 24.81 6.10
C TYR A 422 18.04 24.26 5.73
N ILE A 423 19.09 24.79 6.35
CA ILE A 423 20.45 24.26 6.23
C ILE A 423 20.72 23.35 7.45
N PRO A 424 20.95 22.03 7.23
CA PRO A 424 21.31 21.05 8.25
C PRO A 424 22.43 21.53 9.18
N ARG A 425 22.49 21.04 10.43
CA ARG A 425 23.62 21.41 11.31
C ARG A 425 24.93 20.87 10.76
N SER A 426 24.93 19.68 10.17
CA SER A 426 26.14 19.10 9.57
C SER A 426 26.74 19.91 8.40
N GLU A 427 25.95 20.80 7.80
CA GLU A 427 26.39 21.67 6.70
C GLU A 427 26.76 23.09 7.16
N ARG A 428 26.57 23.40 8.45
CA ARG A 428 26.80 24.73 9.02
C ARG A 428 28.13 24.78 9.77
N PRO A 429 29.03 25.71 9.40
CA PRO A 429 30.40 25.71 9.95
C PRO A 429 30.45 25.99 11.45
N GLU A 430 29.44 26.65 12.01
CA GLU A 430 29.33 26.87 13.44
C GLU A 430 28.98 25.61 14.24
N TRP A 431 28.71 24.46 13.61
CA TRP A 431 28.38 23.20 14.27
C TRP A 431 29.43 22.13 14.01
N ASP A 432 29.78 21.37 15.04
CA ASP A 432 30.64 20.17 14.90
C ASP A 432 30.16 19.05 15.82
N ALA A 433 30.36 17.80 15.39
CA ALA A 433 30.13 16.63 16.22
C ALA A 433 31.27 16.49 17.23
N VAL A 434 30.95 16.37 18.52
CA VAL A 434 31.94 16.15 19.58
C VAL A 434 31.79 14.74 20.12
N GLY A 435 32.81 13.90 19.90
CA GLY A 435 32.90 12.56 20.47
C GLY A 435 33.15 12.61 21.96
N ILE A 436 32.20 12.11 22.75
CA ILE A 436 32.22 12.14 24.22
C ILE A 436 32.61 10.77 24.79
N LEU A 437 32.45 9.71 24.00
CA LEU A 437 32.73 8.33 24.40
C LEU A 437 33.19 7.51 23.19
N GLY A 438 34.12 6.57 23.41
CA GLY A 438 34.49 5.57 22.41
C GLY A 438 35.87 5.78 21.79
N LYS A 439 36.12 5.17 20.62
CA LYS A 439 37.44 5.17 19.98
C LYS A 439 37.54 6.32 18.99
N LEU A 440 38.36 7.32 19.31
CA LEU A 440 38.57 8.52 18.50
C LEU A 440 40.02 8.68 18.06
N VAL A 441 40.22 9.58 17.12
CA VAL A 441 41.55 10.07 16.73
C VAL A 441 41.70 11.48 17.29
N ALA A 442 42.83 11.74 17.95
CA ALA A 442 43.20 13.06 18.40
C ALA A 442 44.47 13.51 17.69
N ILE A 443 44.58 14.82 17.48
CA ILE A 443 45.85 15.47 17.14
C ILE A 443 46.69 15.51 18.41
N ASP A 444 47.97 15.16 18.32
CA ASP A 444 48.91 15.17 19.44
C ASP A 444 50.22 15.89 19.10
N ASP A 445 50.93 16.33 20.13
CA ASP A 445 52.23 17.02 20.03
C ASP A 445 53.43 16.08 19.78
N GLY A 446 53.18 14.77 19.60
CA GLY A 446 54.18 13.73 19.44
C GLY A 446 54.68 13.11 20.75
N SER A 447 54.27 13.63 21.91
CA SER A 447 54.69 13.11 23.22
C SER A 447 53.89 11.91 23.71
N CYS A 448 52.69 11.66 23.15
CA CYS A 448 51.81 10.62 23.64
C CYS A 448 52.35 9.22 23.30
N GLU A 449 52.32 8.30 24.26
CA GLU A 449 52.83 6.93 24.07
C GLU A 449 51.72 5.88 24.08
N GLU A 450 51.88 4.83 23.28
CA GLU A 450 50.97 3.68 23.31
C GLU A 450 50.92 3.07 24.71
N ASN A 451 49.74 2.67 25.16
CA ASN A 451 49.53 2.23 26.55
C ASN A 451 49.84 3.31 27.60
N GLY A 452 49.88 4.58 27.21
CA GLY A 452 49.94 5.74 28.09
C GLY A 452 48.58 6.42 28.30
N TRP A 453 48.61 7.61 28.89
CA TRP A 453 47.47 8.51 29.05
C TRP A 453 47.82 9.86 28.44
N CYS A 454 46.83 10.57 27.91
CA CYS A 454 47.00 11.93 27.45
C CYS A 454 46.08 12.90 28.19
N LYS A 455 46.45 14.17 28.15
CA LYS A 455 45.67 15.32 28.63
C LYS A 455 45.67 16.41 27.55
N VAL A 456 44.89 17.45 27.77
CA VAL A 456 44.86 18.62 26.89
C VAL A 456 46.15 19.41 27.04
N GLY A 457 46.79 19.68 25.91
CA GLY A 457 47.92 20.58 25.75
C GLY A 457 47.51 21.91 25.10
N GLU A 458 48.49 22.74 24.79
CA GLU A 458 48.27 24.03 24.14
C GLU A 458 47.55 23.88 22.79
N GLY A 459 46.57 24.75 22.53
CA GLY A 459 45.79 24.71 21.29
C GLY A 459 44.84 23.52 21.16
N GLY A 460 44.54 22.82 22.26
CA GLY A 460 43.57 21.72 22.28
C GLY A 460 44.08 20.43 21.64
N ILE A 461 45.39 20.24 21.52
CA ILE A 461 45.99 18.96 21.07
C ILE A 461 46.34 18.08 22.28
N ALA A 462 46.43 16.77 22.08
CA ALA A 462 46.88 15.85 23.12
C ALA A 462 48.37 16.05 23.46
N THR A 463 48.67 16.00 24.75
CA THR A 463 50.03 15.88 25.29
C THR A 463 50.07 14.75 26.34
N ILE A 464 51.26 14.22 26.61
CA ILE A 464 51.45 13.13 27.57
C ILE A 464 50.94 13.51 28.97
N SER A 465 50.29 12.55 29.62
CA SER A 465 49.93 12.64 31.04
C SER A 465 50.54 11.48 31.81
N GLU A 466 51.38 11.81 32.79
CA GLU A 466 51.87 10.82 33.76
C GLU A 466 50.76 10.34 34.70
N GLN A 467 49.72 11.16 34.88
CA GLN A 467 48.55 10.82 35.66
C GLN A 467 47.50 10.16 34.78
N LYS A 468 46.76 9.22 35.37
CA LYS A 468 45.63 8.57 34.70
C LYS A 468 44.54 9.60 34.40
N THR A 469 44.16 9.73 33.14
CA THR A 469 43.03 10.55 32.67
C THR A 469 41.90 9.66 32.16
N ARG A 470 40.83 10.25 31.59
CA ARG A 470 39.82 9.49 30.84
C ARG A 470 40.24 9.19 29.40
N PHE A 471 41.39 9.68 28.93
CA PHE A 471 41.86 9.55 27.55
C PHE A 471 43.00 8.54 27.46
N ARG A 472 42.64 7.29 27.13
CA ARG A 472 43.59 6.18 27.05
C ARG A 472 44.18 6.07 25.65
N VAL A 473 45.50 6.23 25.51
CA VAL A 473 46.18 6.09 24.22
C VAL A 473 46.25 4.61 23.83
N MET A 474 45.64 4.26 22.70
CA MET A 474 45.59 2.88 22.20
C MET A 474 46.72 2.59 21.20
N LYS A 475 46.98 3.54 20.30
CA LYS A 475 47.92 3.34 19.19
C LYS A 475 48.38 4.69 18.64
N ARG A 476 49.65 4.80 18.22
CA ARG A 476 50.10 5.90 17.37
C ARG A 476 49.74 5.62 15.91
N LEU A 477 49.13 6.59 15.23
CA LEU A 477 48.71 6.46 13.83
C LEU A 477 49.77 7.04 12.89
N ASP A 478 50.29 8.22 13.24
CA ASP A 478 51.39 8.87 12.53
C ASP A 478 52.16 9.81 13.48
N GLN A 479 52.91 10.78 12.91
CA GLN A 479 53.71 11.73 13.67
C GLN A 479 52.89 12.61 14.62
N ASN A 480 51.65 12.97 14.25
CA ASN A 480 50.83 13.96 14.95
C ASN A 480 49.43 13.43 15.31
N HIS A 481 49.13 12.15 15.06
CA HIS A 481 47.84 11.56 15.38
C HIS A 481 47.96 10.30 16.20
N ILE A 482 47.10 10.23 17.22
CA ILE A 482 46.94 9.06 18.07
C ILE A 482 45.50 8.56 18.02
N LYS A 483 45.34 7.25 18.10
CA LYS A 483 44.05 6.63 18.41
C LYS A 483 43.93 6.48 19.91
N LEU A 484 42.84 7.00 20.47
CA LEU A 484 42.56 6.92 21.89
C LEU A 484 41.15 6.37 22.16
N LEU A 485 40.95 5.89 23.37
CA LEU A 485 39.65 5.54 23.92
C LEU A 485 39.28 6.58 24.97
N ILE A 486 38.17 7.27 24.77
CA ILE A 486 37.55 8.07 25.84
C ILE A 486 36.77 7.10 26.74
N LEU A 487 37.12 7.08 28.02
CA LEU A 487 36.49 6.29 29.08
C LEU A 487 35.35 7.04 29.78
#